data_AF-A0A2W5VND8-F1
#
_entry.id   AF-A0A2W5VND8-F1
#
_cell.length_a   1.000
_cell.length_b   1.000
_cell.length_c   1.000
_cell.angle_alpha   90.00
_cell.angle_beta   90.00
_cell.angle_gamma   90.00
#
_symmetry.space_group_name_H-M   'P 1'
#
loop_
_entity.id
_entity.type
_entity.pdbx_description
1 polymer ?
#
loop_
_entity_poly.entity_id
_entity_poly.type
_entity_poly.pdbx_seq_one_letter_code
_entity_poly.pdbx_strand_id
1 'polypeptide(L)'
;MNVRSIALLCCVTALSACEGEVVGEPMTPRSPDQHDAGVIGPVPDAGVEQPQEETGELLYTRRCGSCHGASGEGSELAYQIRSPVRAYASWVVRTGRDEHTYAAGMTPISTASLSDVQLNKVFDFLHGVEMPTDGQGLYTRFCGNCHGVNGSGGRSDEDIFKDAADEPEEIEEAVREGHGRNKFSDAESYMPAWRRDELSAAQVKAITDYLRTVARRHVEPEHDDEEEEDDED
;
A
#
# COMPACT_ATOMS: atom_id res chain seq x y z
N MET A 1 5.77 49.99 -2.97
CA MET A 1 4.83 50.90 -3.65
C MET A 1 4.08 50.13 -4.72
N ASN A 2 2.75 50.28 -4.73
CA ASN A 2 1.75 49.90 -5.74
C ASN A 2 1.33 48.43 -5.93
N VAL A 3 0.37 48.09 -5.07
CA VAL A 3 -0.89 47.34 -5.28
C VAL A 3 -1.50 47.52 -6.67
N ARG A 4 -1.98 46.42 -7.29
CA ARG A 4 -3.22 46.41 -8.10
C ARG A 4 -3.98 45.09 -7.94
N SER A 5 -5.04 45.17 -7.13
CA SER A 5 -6.14 44.22 -7.01
C SER A 5 -6.94 44.12 -8.32
N ILE A 6 -7.38 42.92 -8.68
CA ILE A 6 -8.51 42.71 -9.59
C ILE A 6 -9.54 41.86 -8.86
N ALA A 7 -10.76 42.38 -8.83
CA ALA A 7 -11.87 41.93 -8.02
C ALA A 7 -12.72 40.85 -8.71
N LEU A 8 -13.39 40.09 -7.82
CA LEU A 8 -14.65 39.34 -7.93
C LEU A 8 -15.36 39.30 -9.29
N LEU A 9 -15.72 38.07 -9.69
CA LEU A 9 -17.02 37.81 -10.30
C LEU A 9 -17.64 36.55 -9.66
N CYS A 10 -18.52 36.77 -8.67
CA CYS A 10 -19.42 35.75 -8.14
C CYS A 10 -20.48 35.43 -9.19
N CYS A 11 -20.53 34.18 -9.65
CA CYS A 11 -21.63 33.67 -10.47
C CYS A 11 -22.63 32.99 -9.54
N VAL A 12 -23.73 33.68 -9.23
CA VAL A 12 -24.91 33.13 -8.56
C VAL A 12 -25.95 32.89 -9.64
N THR A 13 -26.32 31.62 -9.88
CA THR A 13 -27.47 31.28 -10.72
C THR A 13 -28.39 30.30 -10.01
N ALA A 14 -29.52 30.85 -9.56
CA ALA A 14 -30.88 30.33 -9.52
C ALA A 14 -31.15 28.93 -8.91
N LEU A 15 -31.75 28.94 -7.71
CA LEU A 15 -32.64 27.90 -7.21
C LEU A 15 -33.92 27.88 -8.07
N SER A 16 -34.28 26.69 -8.58
CA SER A 16 -35.61 26.43 -9.16
C SER A 16 -36.46 25.72 -8.11
N ALA A 17 -37.49 26.40 -7.64
CA ALA A 17 -38.56 25.83 -6.84
C ALA A 17 -39.51 25.02 -7.73
N CYS A 18 -39.89 23.82 -7.30
CA CYS A 18 -41.06 23.11 -7.80
C CYS A 18 -42.03 22.96 -6.62
N GLU A 19 -43.08 23.76 -6.63
CA GLU A 19 -44.25 23.64 -5.77
C GLU A 19 -45.36 22.90 -6.52
N GLY A 20 -46.14 22.10 -5.79
CA GLY A 20 -47.41 21.52 -6.23
C GLY A 20 -47.56 20.07 -5.75
N GLU A 21 -48.69 19.60 -5.26
CA GLU A 21 -49.91 20.23 -4.77
C GLU A 21 -50.59 19.16 -3.90
N VAL A 22 -51.20 19.57 -2.79
CA VAL A 22 -51.82 18.70 -1.80
C VAL A 22 -53.27 18.45 -2.22
N VAL A 23 -53.61 17.22 -2.61
CA VAL A 23 -55.02 16.79 -2.72
C VAL A 23 -55.30 15.77 -1.62
N GLY A 24 -55.95 16.24 -0.56
CA GLY A 24 -56.52 15.41 0.49
C GLY A 24 -57.86 14.84 0.05
N GLU A 25 -57.96 13.52 -0.04
CA GLU A 25 -59.25 12.83 -0.15
C GLU A 25 -59.99 12.84 1.20
N PRO A 26 -61.34 12.95 1.20
CA PRO A 26 -62.11 12.98 2.43
C PRO A 26 -62.15 11.60 3.11
N MET A 27 -61.65 11.52 4.35
CA MET A 27 -61.80 10.36 5.22
C MET A 27 -63.26 10.21 5.65
N THR A 28 -63.93 9.18 5.14
CA THR A 28 -65.21 8.68 5.69
C THR A 28 -64.97 7.91 6.99
N PRO A 29 -65.79 8.08 8.04
CA PRO A 29 -65.62 7.33 9.29
C PRO A 29 -65.91 5.84 9.08
N ARG A 30 -64.94 4.98 9.46
CA ARG A 30 -65.08 3.52 9.44
C ARG A 30 -65.98 3.08 10.60
N SER A 31 -67.03 2.32 10.28
CA SER A 31 -67.97 1.71 11.23
C SER A 31 -67.26 0.69 12.14
N PRO A 32 -67.57 0.64 13.45
CA PRO A 32 -66.90 -0.26 14.39
C PRO A 32 -67.67 -1.57 14.49
N ASP A 33 -67.49 -2.48 13.53
CA ASP A 33 -67.91 -3.88 13.71
C ASP A 33 -67.44 -4.75 12.53
N GLN A 34 -66.14 -5.03 12.47
CA GLN A 34 -65.61 -6.19 11.73
C GLN A 34 -64.36 -6.71 12.44
N HIS A 35 -64.57 -7.65 13.37
CA HIS A 35 -63.53 -8.54 13.83
C HIS A 35 -63.22 -9.53 12.70
N ASP A 36 -62.22 -9.22 11.88
CA ASP A 36 -61.62 -10.19 10.97
C ASP A 36 -60.63 -11.05 11.75
N ALA A 37 -60.96 -12.32 11.89
CA ALA A 37 -60.08 -13.33 12.44
C ALA A 37 -58.97 -13.60 11.40
N GLY A 38 -57.94 -12.75 11.45
CA GLY A 38 -56.77 -12.85 10.58
C GLY A 38 -56.14 -14.24 10.68
N VAL A 39 -56.20 -14.97 9.57
CA VAL A 39 -55.38 -16.15 9.32
C VAL A 39 -53.93 -15.72 9.46
N ILE A 40 -53.24 -16.26 10.47
CA ILE A 40 -51.78 -16.15 10.61
C ILE A 40 -51.19 -16.95 9.44
N GLY A 41 -50.94 -16.26 8.32
CA GLY A 41 -50.14 -16.80 7.24
C GLY A 41 -48.71 -17.09 7.74
N PRO A 42 -47.95 -17.96 7.06
CA PRO A 42 -46.54 -18.15 7.37
C PRO A 42 -45.85 -16.79 7.40
N VAL A 43 -45.25 -16.43 8.54
CA VAL A 43 -44.32 -15.31 8.60
C VAL A 43 -43.27 -15.55 7.51
N PRO A 44 -43.11 -14.64 6.54
CA PRO A 44 -41.99 -14.75 5.61
C PRO A 44 -40.72 -14.78 6.47
N ASP A 45 -39.88 -15.79 6.22
CA ASP A 45 -38.57 -15.90 6.84
C ASP A 45 -37.90 -14.53 6.68
N ALA A 46 -37.78 -13.80 7.79
CA ALA A 46 -37.13 -12.51 7.82
C ALA A 46 -35.70 -12.79 7.38
N GLY A 47 -35.44 -12.47 6.11
CA GLY A 47 -34.24 -12.87 5.41
C GLY A 47 -33.05 -12.72 6.33
N VAL A 48 -32.41 -13.83 6.65
CA VAL A 48 -31.11 -13.83 7.30
C VAL A 48 -30.24 -12.95 6.42
N GLU A 49 -29.95 -11.72 6.87
CA GLU A 49 -28.90 -10.90 6.29
C GLU A 49 -27.64 -11.77 6.38
N GLN A 50 -27.32 -12.42 5.26
CA GLN A 50 -26.05 -13.11 5.09
C GLN A 50 -24.97 -12.10 5.47
N PRO A 51 -24.03 -12.42 6.38
CA PRO A 51 -23.00 -11.48 6.78
C PRO A 51 -22.37 -10.90 5.52
N GLN A 52 -22.53 -9.58 5.32
CA GLN A 52 -22.08 -8.95 4.10
C GLN A 52 -20.58 -9.15 3.98
N GLU A 53 -20.17 -9.84 2.92
CA GLU A 53 -18.80 -10.24 2.72
C GLU A 53 -17.89 -9.00 2.67
N GLU A 54 -17.01 -8.84 3.66
CA GLU A 54 -16.12 -7.68 3.70
C GLU A 54 -15.14 -7.71 2.51
N THR A 55 -14.97 -6.55 1.85
CA THR A 55 -14.03 -6.36 0.76
C THR A 55 -12.58 -6.31 1.29
N GLY A 56 -11.61 -6.60 0.42
CA GLY A 56 -10.19 -6.50 0.75
C GLY A 56 -9.76 -5.11 1.19
N GLU A 57 -10.28 -4.08 0.54
CA GLU A 57 -10.06 -2.67 0.88
C GLU A 57 -10.58 -2.34 2.29
N LEU A 58 -11.83 -2.73 2.60
CA LEU A 58 -12.41 -2.45 3.93
C LEU A 58 -11.64 -3.17 5.04
N LEU A 59 -11.24 -4.42 4.80
CA LEU A 59 -10.40 -5.19 5.71
C LEU A 59 -9.04 -4.51 5.91
N TYR A 60 -8.41 -4.04 4.83
CA TYR A 60 -7.14 -3.33 4.88
C TYR A 60 -7.24 -2.03 5.68
N THR A 61 -8.18 -1.15 5.36
CA THR A 61 -8.33 0.16 6.01
C THR A 61 -8.55 0.01 7.52
N ARG A 62 -9.33 -0.99 7.95
CA ARG A 62 -9.66 -1.21 9.36
C ARG A 62 -8.52 -1.82 10.18
N ARG A 63 -7.60 -2.55 9.54
CA ARG A 63 -6.62 -3.40 10.25
C ARG A 63 -5.17 -2.99 10.03
N CYS A 64 -4.86 -2.42 8.87
CA CYS A 64 -3.49 -2.18 8.42
C CYS A 64 -3.24 -0.70 8.12
N GLY A 65 -4.26 0.01 7.61
CA GLY A 65 -4.08 1.34 7.03
C GLY A 65 -3.62 2.43 8.00
N SER A 66 -3.90 2.30 9.30
CA SER A 66 -3.45 3.26 10.31
C SER A 66 -1.93 3.32 10.46
N CYS A 67 -1.22 2.24 10.12
CA CYS A 67 0.24 2.18 10.19
C CYS A 67 0.86 2.16 8.78
N HIS A 68 0.27 1.43 7.84
CA HIS A 68 0.83 1.24 6.50
C HIS A 68 0.34 2.26 5.46
N GLY A 69 -0.41 3.29 5.87
CA GLY A 69 -1.00 4.28 4.96
C GLY A 69 -2.33 3.82 4.37
N ALA A 70 -3.06 4.72 3.71
CA ALA A 70 -4.43 4.46 3.26
C ALA A 70 -4.52 3.35 2.18
N SER A 71 -3.43 3.12 1.46
CA SER A 71 -3.33 2.18 0.34
C SER A 71 -1.98 1.45 0.30
N GLY A 72 -1.35 1.27 1.45
CA GLY A 72 -0.10 0.52 1.60
C GLY A 72 1.17 1.30 1.22
N GLU A 73 1.07 2.62 1.01
CA GLU A 73 2.21 3.50 0.68
C GLU A 73 3.26 3.62 1.79
N GLY A 74 2.97 3.11 2.99
CA GLY A 74 3.80 3.27 4.17
C GLY A 74 3.50 4.58 4.91
N SER A 75 4.11 4.73 6.08
CA SER A 75 4.09 5.96 6.86
C SER A 75 5.33 6.04 7.73
N GLU A 76 5.44 7.06 8.58
CA GLU A 76 6.48 7.12 9.61
C GLU A 76 6.40 5.94 10.61
N LEU A 77 5.24 5.29 10.72
CA LEU A 77 5.02 4.17 11.63
C LEU A 77 5.41 2.81 11.04
N ALA A 78 5.36 2.64 9.71
CA ALA A 78 5.58 1.34 9.09
C ALA A 78 5.96 1.42 7.60
N TYR A 79 6.64 0.37 7.12
CA TYR A 79 6.99 0.18 5.71
C TYR A 79 5.78 0.27 4.76
N GLN A 80 6.05 0.65 3.51
CA GLN A 80 5.12 0.42 2.42
C GLN A 80 4.93 -1.07 2.18
N ILE A 81 3.72 -1.52 1.88
CA ILE A 81 3.38 -2.95 1.71
C ILE A 81 2.58 -3.19 0.43
N ARG A 82 2.71 -2.29 -0.56
CA ARG A 82 2.16 -2.53 -1.90
C ARG A 82 2.94 -3.67 -2.54
N SER A 83 2.27 -4.47 -3.37
CA SER A 83 2.84 -5.68 -3.97
C SER A 83 3.44 -6.68 -2.95
N PRO A 84 2.69 -7.10 -1.92
CA PRO A 84 3.23 -8.01 -0.91
C PRO A 84 3.54 -9.39 -1.49
N VAL A 85 4.70 -9.94 -1.13
CA VAL A 85 4.98 -11.37 -1.34
C VAL A 85 4.14 -12.17 -0.37
N ARG A 86 3.09 -12.83 -0.84
CA ARG A 86 2.02 -13.40 0.02
C ARG A 86 2.53 -14.32 1.12
N ALA A 87 3.46 -15.23 0.81
CA ALA A 87 3.99 -16.16 1.80
C ALA A 87 4.76 -15.43 2.91
N TYR A 88 5.65 -14.51 2.53
CA TYR A 88 6.37 -13.68 3.46
C TYR A 88 5.42 -12.79 4.28
N ALA A 89 4.57 -12.00 3.63
CA ALA A 89 3.61 -11.12 4.30
C ALA A 89 2.67 -11.88 5.25
N SER A 90 2.24 -13.10 4.88
CA SER A 90 1.46 -13.97 5.77
C SER A 90 2.26 -14.34 7.01
N TRP A 91 3.51 -14.76 6.86
CA TRP A 91 4.38 -15.05 8.01
C TRP A 91 4.50 -13.85 8.94
N VAL A 92 4.69 -12.65 8.40
CA VAL A 92 4.78 -11.40 9.18
C VAL A 92 3.49 -11.12 9.94
N VAL A 93 2.34 -11.23 9.26
CA VAL A 93 1.03 -11.03 9.88
C VAL A 93 0.80 -12.04 11.01
N ARG A 94 1.24 -13.29 10.85
CA ARG A 94 0.97 -14.36 11.83
C ARG A 94 1.98 -14.44 12.97
N THR A 95 3.22 -14.07 12.72
CA THR A 95 4.32 -14.16 13.70
C THR A 95 4.63 -12.82 14.34
N GLY A 96 4.20 -11.71 13.70
CA GLY A 96 4.61 -10.38 14.07
C GLY A 96 6.10 -10.13 13.84
N ARG A 97 6.52 -8.89 14.06
CA ARG A 97 7.92 -8.47 14.07
C ARG A 97 8.13 -7.30 15.00
N ASP A 98 9.19 -7.38 15.80
CA ASP A 98 9.73 -6.25 16.54
C ASP A 98 10.91 -5.72 15.72
N GLU A 99 10.75 -4.55 15.10
CA GLU A 99 11.77 -3.97 14.24
C GLU A 99 12.18 -2.59 14.77
N HIS A 100 13.49 -2.38 14.91
CA HIS A 100 14.08 -1.19 15.53
C HIS A 100 14.18 0.00 14.56
N THR A 101 13.91 -0.22 13.27
CA THR A 101 13.97 0.78 12.20
C THR A 101 12.71 1.66 12.11
N TYR A 102 11.59 1.23 12.70
CA TYR A 102 10.33 1.98 12.71
C TYR A 102 9.82 2.23 14.11
N ALA A 103 8.96 3.25 14.25
CA ALA A 103 8.40 3.64 15.55
C ALA A 103 7.49 2.57 16.18
N ALA A 104 7.00 1.60 15.40
CA ALA A 104 6.13 0.54 15.87
C ALA A 104 6.49 -0.83 15.26
N GLY A 105 6.57 -1.85 16.13
CA GLY A 105 6.56 -3.24 15.71
C GLY A 105 5.19 -3.69 15.18
N MET A 106 5.18 -4.77 14.40
CA MET A 106 3.95 -5.39 13.92
C MET A 106 3.55 -6.52 14.86
N THR A 107 2.48 -6.33 15.63
CA THR A 107 1.97 -7.39 16.52
C THR A 107 1.32 -8.53 15.72
N PRO A 108 1.45 -9.79 16.17
CA PRO A 108 0.82 -10.93 15.51
C PRO A 108 -0.71 -10.80 15.43
N ILE A 109 -1.28 -11.12 14.27
CA ILE A 109 -2.72 -11.23 14.04
C ILE A 109 -3.07 -12.70 13.79
N SER A 110 -3.85 -13.28 14.70
CA SER A 110 -4.27 -14.68 14.60
C SER A 110 -5.31 -14.92 13.50
N THR A 111 -5.41 -16.17 13.05
CA THR A 111 -6.44 -16.61 12.08
C THR A 111 -7.87 -16.47 12.60
N ALA A 112 -8.04 -16.43 13.93
CA ALA A 112 -9.34 -16.16 14.56
C ALA A 112 -9.79 -14.71 14.38
N SER A 113 -8.85 -13.75 14.36
CA SER A 113 -9.15 -12.32 14.18
C SER A 113 -9.22 -11.90 12.72
N LEU A 114 -8.40 -12.52 11.87
CA LEU A 114 -8.36 -12.30 10.43
C LEU A 114 -8.06 -13.63 9.76
N SER A 115 -9.05 -14.26 9.13
CA SER A 115 -8.85 -15.55 8.44
C SER A 115 -7.92 -15.43 7.24
N ASP A 116 -7.37 -16.55 6.76
CA ASP A 116 -6.51 -16.54 5.56
C ASP A 116 -7.28 -16.13 4.30
N VAL A 117 -8.58 -16.41 4.22
CA VAL A 117 -9.44 -15.94 3.13
C VAL A 117 -9.55 -14.42 3.14
N GLN A 118 -9.78 -13.82 4.31
CA GLN A 118 -9.81 -12.36 4.46
C GLN A 118 -8.44 -11.73 4.19
N LEU A 119 -7.36 -12.34 4.68
CA LEU A 119 -6.00 -11.86 4.44
C LEU A 119 -5.65 -11.88 2.94
N ASN A 120 -6.08 -12.91 2.19
CA ASN A 120 -5.88 -12.96 0.74
C ASN A 120 -6.60 -11.83 0.01
N LYS A 121 -7.82 -11.44 0.44
CA LYS A 121 -8.50 -10.27 -0.13
C LYS A 121 -7.73 -8.97 0.12
N VAL A 122 -7.11 -8.84 1.29
CA VAL A 122 -6.23 -7.69 1.59
C VAL A 122 -5.04 -7.68 0.63
N PHE A 123 -4.42 -8.82 0.36
CA PHE A 123 -3.36 -8.92 -0.64
C PHE A 123 -3.85 -8.59 -2.05
N ASP A 124 -5.04 -9.04 -2.44
CA ASP A 124 -5.62 -8.71 -3.75
C ASP A 124 -5.83 -7.20 -3.90
N PHE A 125 -6.34 -6.53 -2.86
CA PHE A 125 -6.44 -5.08 -2.83
C PHE A 125 -5.08 -4.40 -3.01
N LEU A 126 -4.06 -4.82 -2.25
CA LEU A 126 -2.71 -4.25 -2.31
C LEU A 126 -2.01 -4.49 -3.66
N HIS A 127 -2.26 -5.64 -4.30
CA HIS A 127 -1.79 -5.92 -5.67
C HIS A 127 -2.51 -5.08 -6.73
N GLY A 128 -3.76 -4.70 -6.47
CA GLY A 128 -4.56 -3.84 -7.36
C GLY A 128 -4.18 -2.35 -7.33
N VAL A 129 -3.36 -1.89 -6.37
CA VAL A 129 -2.91 -0.49 -6.31
C VAL A 129 -1.96 -0.19 -7.47
N GLU A 130 -2.23 0.90 -8.19
CA GLU A 130 -1.50 1.33 -9.38
C GLU A 130 0.02 1.28 -9.21
N MET A 131 0.69 0.67 -10.18
CA MET A 131 2.14 0.51 -10.21
C MET A 131 2.84 1.81 -10.62
N PRO A 132 3.95 2.20 -9.95
CA PRO A 132 4.82 3.23 -10.45
C PRO A 132 5.34 2.90 -11.85
N THR A 133 5.60 3.93 -12.64
CA THR A 133 6.09 3.77 -14.02
C THR A 133 7.58 4.08 -14.15
N ASP A 134 8.16 4.81 -13.20
CA ASP A 134 9.56 5.15 -13.13
C ASP A 134 10.38 4.15 -12.27
N GLY A 135 11.68 4.08 -12.55
CA GLY A 135 12.59 3.14 -11.89
C GLY A 135 12.73 3.35 -10.38
N GLN A 136 12.68 4.60 -9.92
CA GLN A 136 12.78 4.92 -8.48
C GLN A 136 11.55 4.41 -7.73
N GLY A 137 10.34 4.72 -8.22
CA GLY A 137 9.10 4.25 -7.61
C GLY A 137 8.97 2.73 -7.63
N LEU A 138 9.37 2.09 -8.73
CA LEU A 138 9.44 0.63 -8.82
C LEU A 138 10.43 0.05 -7.80
N TYR A 139 11.63 0.63 -7.69
CA TYR A 139 12.62 0.21 -6.71
C TYR A 139 12.08 0.32 -5.27
N THR A 140 11.50 1.47 -4.89
CA THR A 140 10.92 1.67 -3.56
C THR A 140 9.83 0.65 -3.25
N ARG A 141 9.00 0.30 -4.23
CA ARG A 141 7.87 -0.64 -4.06
C ARG A 141 8.32 -2.09 -3.90
N PHE A 142 9.33 -2.54 -4.64
CA PHE A 142 9.69 -3.97 -4.69
C PHE A 142 10.94 -4.32 -3.87
N CYS A 143 11.90 -3.41 -3.78
CA CYS A 143 13.24 -3.69 -3.27
C CYS A 143 13.55 -2.90 -1.99
N GLY A 144 13.07 -1.65 -1.90
CA GLY A 144 13.48 -0.71 -0.86
C GLY A 144 13.16 -1.13 0.58
N ASN A 145 12.14 -1.99 0.77
CA ASN A 145 11.82 -2.55 2.08
C ASN A 145 12.91 -3.50 2.62
N CYS A 146 13.73 -4.09 1.74
CA CYS A 146 14.84 -4.98 2.11
C CYS A 146 16.17 -4.24 2.00
N HIS A 147 16.44 -3.67 0.83
CA HIS A 147 17.74 -3.09 0.46
C HIS A 147 17.88 -1.60 0.83
N GLY A 148 16.91 -1.05 1.56
CA GLY A 148 16.89 0.36 1.94
C GLY A 148 16.52 1.30 0.79
N VAL A 149 16.35 2.59 1.09
CA VAL A 149 15.79 3.58 0.14
C VAL A 149 16.61 3.78 -1.14
N ASN A 150 17.91 3.48 -1.09
CA ASN A 150 18.86 3.68 -2.20
C ASN A 150 19.64 2.42 -2.58
N GLY A 151 19.34 1.26 -1.99
CA GLY A 151 20.06 0.02 -2.27
C GLY A 151 21.32 -0.17 -1.43
N SER A 152 21.46 0.58 -0.34
CA SER A 152 22.67 0.69 0.48
C SER A 152 22.66 -0.24 1.72
N GLY A 153 22.19 -1.48 1.60
CA GLY A 153 22.24 -2.46 2.70
C GLY A 153 20.92 -2.70 3.43
N GLY A 154 20.16 -1.68 3.83
CA GLY A 154 18.84 -1.88 4.46
C GLY A 154 18.81 -2.93 5.57
N ARG A 155 17.81 -3.83 5.57
CA ARG A 155 17.77 -5.03 6.44
C ARG A 155 18.33 -6.29 5.78
N SER A 156 18.67 -6.23 4.50
CA SER A 156 19.33 -7.33 3.81
C SER A 156 20.84 -7.34 4.06
N ASP A 157 21.40 -6.25 4.60
CA ASP A 157 22.82 -5.91 4.67
C ASP A 157 23.56 -5.85 3.31
N GLU A 158 22.89 -6.19 2.21
CA GLU A 158 23.44 -6.15 0.85
C GLU A 158 23.36 -4.77 0.18
N ASP A 159 24.51 -4.26 -0.27
CA ASP A 159 24.65 -3.07 -1.13
C ASP A 159 24.53 -3.45 -2.61
N ILE A 160 23.36 -3.19 -3.19
CA ILE A 160 23.02 -3.61 -4.55
C ILE A 160 23.19 -2.50 -5.59
N PHE A 161 23.50 -1.26 -5.19
CA PHE A 161 23.75 -0.21 -6.18
C PHE A 161 25.13 -0.40 -6.80
N LYS A 162 26.10 -0.94 -6.05
CA LYS A 162 27.41 -1.31 -6.57
C LYS A 162 27.29 -2.43 -7.61
N ASP A 163 26.55 -3.50 -7.28
CA ASP A 163 26.30 -4.60 -8.22
C ASP A 163 25.61 -4.12 -9.49
N ALA A 164 24.61 -3.23 -9.37
CA ALA A 164 23.96 -2.65 -10.55
C ALA A 164 24.90 -1.80 -11.42
N ALA A 165 25.96 -1.22 -10.84
CA ALA A 165 26.96 -0.44 -11.56
C ALA A 165 27.97 -1.34 -12.30
N ASP A 166 28.42 -2.39 -11.63
CA ASP A 166 29.48 -3.27 -12.10
C ASP A 166 28.93 -4.37 -13.04
N GLU A 167 27.80 -4.99 -12.67
CA GLU A 167 27.24 -6.22 -13.27
C GLU A 167 25.69 -6.14 -13.42
N PRO A 168 25.16 -5.22 -14.25
CA PRO A 168 23.72 -4.95 -14.34
C PRO A 168 22.89 -6.14 -14.84
N GLU A 169 23.49 -7.09 -15.56
CA GLU A 169 22.83 -8.32 -16.01
C GLU A 169 22.54 -9.27 -14.84
N GLU A 170 23.37 -9.29 -13.80
CA GLU A 170 23.20 -10.15 -12.63
C GLU A 170 22.01 -9.74 -11.75
N ILE A 171 21.64 -8.45 -11.80
CA ILE A 171 20.43 -7.94 -11.13
C ILE A 171 19.16 -8.62 -11.67
N GLU A 172 19.05 -8.84 -12.98
CA GLU A 172 17.87 -9.54 -13.52
C GLU A 172 17.86 -10.98 -13.03
N GLU A 173 18.98 -11.69 -13.04
CA GLU A 173 19.06 -13.06 -12.55
C GLU A 173 18.64 -13.15 -11.07
N ALA A 174 19.21 -12.33 -10.20
CA ALA A 174 18.87 -12.28 -8.78
C ALA A 174 17.37 -12.01 -8.54
N VAL A 175 16.79 -11.06 -9.28
CA VAL A 175 15.35 -10.74 -9.20
C VAL A 175 14.48 -11.90 -9.65
N ARG A 176 14.91 -12.70 -10.63
CA ARG A 176 14.11 -13.81 -11.17
C ARG A 176 14.23 -15.08 -10.35
N GLU A 177 15.38 -15.34 -9.77
CA GLU A 177 15.65 -16.57 -9.03
C GLU A 177 15.29 -16.43 -7.55
N GLY A 178 15.61 -15.28 -6.96
CA GLY A 178 15.57 -15.08 -5.51
C GLY A 178 16.41 -16.11 -4.75
N HIS A 179 16.37 -16.06 -3.42
CA HIS A 179 17.04 -17.06 -2.58
C HIS A 179 16.36 -17.18 -1.20
N GLY A 180 16.82 -18.16 -0.40
CA GLY A 180 16.33 -18.35 0.97
C GLY A 180 14.97 -19.04 1.12
N ARG A 181 14.15 -19.10 0.07
CA ARG A 181 12.84 -19.79 0.05
C ARG A 181 11.91 -19.34 1.18
N ASN A 182 11.86 -20.08 2.28
CA ASN A 182 10.98 -19.84 3.44
C ASN A 182 11.74 -19.34 4.68
N LYS A 183 13.01 -18.92 4.54
CA LYS A 183 13.82 -18.30 5.60
C LYS A 183 13.39 -16.87 5.91
N PHE A 184 12.09 -16.63 6.14
CA PHE A 184 11.51 -15.28 6.27
C PHE A 184 12.01 -14.49 7.48
N SER A 185 12.51 -15.17 8.51
CA SER A 185 13.08 -14.56 9.71
C SER A 185 14.49 -14.02 9.52
N ASP A 186 15.14 -14.36 8.42
CA ASP A 186 16.52 -13.99 8.11
C ASP A 186 16.52 -13.26 6.77
N ALA A 187 16.50 -11.92 6.86
CA ALA A 187 16.38 -11.05 5.69
C ALA A 187 17.66 -11.01 4.84
N GLU A 188 18.81 -11.33 5.41
CA GLU A 188 20.09 -11.48 4.70
C GLU A 188 20.05 -12.75 3.83
N SER A 189 19.52 -13.85 4.37
CA SER A 189 19.40 -15.11 3.62
C SER A 189 18.22 -15.17 2.66
N TYR A 190 17.26 -14.24 2.70
CA TYR A 190 15.99 -14.32 1.96
C TYR A 190 15.74 -13.13 1.03
N MET A 191 15.63 -13.45 -0.26
CA MET A 191 15.14 -12.53 -1.30
C MET A 191 14.01 -13.22 -2.08
N PRO A 192 12.83 -12.61 -2.22
CA PRO A 192 11.77 -13.16 -3.04
C PRO A 192 12.14 -13.13 -4.53
N ALA A 193 11.72 -14.17 -5.25
CA ALA A 193 11.71 -14.18 -6.71
C ALA A 193 10.51 -13.39 -7.24
N TRP A 194 10.73 -12.60 -8.29
CA TRP A 194 9.69 -11.83 -8.99
C TRP A 194 9.47 -12.38 -10.39
N ARG A 195 8.26 -12.87 -10.66
CA ARG A 195 7.92 -13.44 -11.96
C ARG A 195 7.71 -12.33 -12.99
N ARG A 196 7.79 -12.67 -14.28
CA ARG A 196 7.67 -11.68 -15.38
C ARG A 196 6.29 -11.03 -15.48
N ASP A 197 5.26 -11.69 -14.96
CA ASP A 197 3.90 -11.17 -14.84
C ASP A 197 3.72 -10.23 -13.63
N GLU A 198 4.60 -10.30 -12.63
CA GLU A 198 4.58 -9.41 -11.46
C GLU A 198 5.47 -8.18 -11.66
N LEU A 199 6.65 -8.40 -12.25
CA LEU A 199 7.63 -7.36 -12.56
C LEU A 199 8.29 -7.66 -13.91
N SER A 200 7.88 -6.96 -14.96
CA SER A 200 8.34 -7.21 -16.34
C SER A 200 9.84 -6.92 -16.52
N ALA A 201 10.45 -7.45 -17.59
CA ALA A 201 11.86 -7.20 -17.90
C ALA A 201 12.16 -5.70 -18.11
N ALA A 202 11.22 -4.96 -18.72
CA ALA A 202 11.36 -3.51 -18.89
C ALA A 202 11.35 -2.77 -17.55
N GLN A 203 10.54 -3.21 -16.58
CA GLN A 203 10.51 -2.63 -15.23
C GLN A 203 11.77 -2.96 -14.43
N VAL A 204 12.27 -4.19 -14.52
CA VAL A 204 13.57 -4.56 -13.93
C VAL A 204 14.68 -3.69 -14.52
N LYS A 205 14.71 -3.52 -15.84
CA LYS A 205 15.67 -2.62 -16.48
C LYS A 205 15.56 -1.18 -15.95
N ALA A 206 14.35 -0.65 -15.78
CA ALA A 206 14.15 0.70 -15.25
C ALA A 206 14.69 0.84 -13.81
N ILE A 207 14.53 -0.20 -12.98
CA ILE A 207 15.10 -0.27 -11.63
C ILE A 207 16.63 -0.28 -11.70
N THR A 208 17.22 -1.15 -12.53
CA THR A 208 18.68 -1.24 -12.71
C THR A 208 19.26 0.10 -13.20
N ASP A 209 18.60 0.75 -14.16
CA ASP A 209 19.00 2.08 -14.64
C ASP A 209 18.97 3.11 -13.51
N TYR A 210 17.94 3.09 -12.64
CA TYR A 210 17.88 3.94 -11.45
C TYR A 210 19.04 3.69 -10.48
N LEU A 211 19.31 2.43 -10.12
CA LEU A 211 20.41 2.07 -9.21
C LEU A 211 21.78 2.53 -9.73
N ARG A 212 22.00 2.45 -11.04
CA ARG A 212 23.21 3.00 -11.68
C ARG A 212 23.34 4.51 -11.54
N THR A 213 22.23 5.25 -11.51
CA THR A 213 22.27 6.69 -11.22
C THR A 213 22.62 6.98 -9.77
N VAL A 214 22.17 6.13 -8.83
CA VAL A 214 22.51 6.22 -7.40
C VAL A 214 24.00 5.97 -7.21
N ALA A 215 24.52 4.88 -7.79
CA ALA A 215 25.93 4.51 -7.70
C ALA A 215 26.86 5.64 -8.17
N ARG A 216 26.55 6.28 -9.30
CA ARG A 216 27.33 7.43 -9.80
C ARG A 216 27.39 8.61 -8.83
N ARG A 217 26.32 8.85 -8.07
CA ARG A 217 26.26 9.92 -7.06
C ARG A 217 27.03 9.56 -5.78
N HIS A 218 27.22 8.26 -5.51
CA HIS A 218 28.04 7.81 -4.38
C HIS A 218 29.55 7.80 -4.71
N VAL A 219 29.92 7.89 -6.00
CA VAL A 219 31.32 7.91 -6.46
C VAL A 219 31.88 9.33 -6.65
N GLU A 220 31.08 10.41 -6.53
CA GLU A 220 31.65 11.76 -6.52
C GLU A 220 32.56 11.94 -5.29
N PRO A 221 33.87 12.19 -5.48
CA PRO A 221 34.83 12.15 -4.39
C PRO A 221 34.63 13.34 -3.44
N GLU A 222 34.78 13.08 -2.15
CA GLU A 222 35.17 14.13 -1.21
C GLU A 222 36.47 14.74 -1.76
N HIS A 223 36.41 16.05 -2.02
CA HIS A 223 37.57 16.81 -2.47
C HIS A 223 38.56 16.81 -1.30
N ASP A 224 39.57 15.94 -1.36
CA ASP A 224 40.71 15.98 -0.44
C ASP A 224 41.42 17.32 -0.66
N ASP A 225 41.09 18.29 0.19
CA ASP A 225 41.91 19.48 0.39
C ASP A 225 43.17 19.01 1.12
N GLU A 226 44.17 18.54 0.36
CA GLU A 226 45.54 18.38 0.84
C GLU A 226 46.03 19.76 1.30
N GLU A 227 46.02 20.02 2.61
CA GLU A 227 46.72 21.14 3.22
C GLU A 227 48.21 20.97 2.90
N GLU A 228 48.73 21.83 2.02
CA GLU A 228 50.15 21.93 1.72
C GLU A 228 50.93 22.14 3.04
N GLU A 229 51.79 21.18 3.38
CA GLU A 229 52.79 21.34 4.43
C GLU A 229 53.77 22.43 4.00
N ASP A 230 53.59 23.65 4.53
CA ASP A 230 54.57 24.72 4.48
C ASP A 230 55.79 24.33 5.35
N ASP A 231 56.75 23.64 4.73
CA ASP A 231 58.13 23.57 5.18
C ASP A 231 58.77 24.97 5.03
N GLU A 232 58.86 25.72 6.13
CA GLU A 232 59.77 26.88 6.22
C GLU A 232 61.01 26.53 7.07
N ASP A 233 62.16 26.79 6.44
CA ASP A 233 63.57 26.50 6.79
C ASP A 233 64.09 27.02 8.15
#